data_AF-A0A5B8W0V0-F1
#
_entry.id   AF-A0A5B8W0V0-F1
#
_cell.length_a   1.000
_cell.length_b   1.000
_cell.length_c   1.000
_cell.angle_alpha   90.00
_cell.angle_beta   90.00
_cell.angle_gamma   90.00
#
_symmetry.space_group_name_H-M   'P 1'
#
loop_
_entity.id
_entity.type
_entity.pdbx_description
1 polymer ?
#
loop_
_entity_poly.entity_id
_entity_poly.type
_entity_poly.pdbx_seq_one_letter_code
_entity_poly.pdbx_strand_id
1 'polypeptide(L)'
;MTPQAFKNSWTNTDEPLSPVSKSRLDRFDLQKPTFDFLHVAGLPGYCEPHLSFANDTDDTYYGISKLTEQYDFEEDELQFAKYIVIGSCRDGDAIAIDTTDNDKIVQLDHEDLFSSMYFNSSIETLAEFLILYRDFETEVLQGKDPNDNFQCYNFTDEQFERLKSKMFSVDSGAVTESGFWNEELELMLVFRQEKFL
;
A
#
# COMPACT_ATOMS: atom_id res chain seq x y z
N MET A 1 -11.82 4.68 4.88
CA MET A 1 -12.22 6.07 4.59
C MET A 1 -12.98 6.17 3.26
N THR A 2 -13.68 7.28 2.96
CA THR A 2 -14.28 7.45 1.61
C THR A 2 -13.27 7.98 0.59
N PRO A 3 -13.48 7.78 -0.73
CA PRO A 3 -12.55 8.26 -1.77
C PRO A 3 -12.40 9.79 -1.74
N GLN A 4 -13.50 10.52 -1.56
CA GLN A 4 -13.45 11.99 -1.47
C GLN A 4 -12.73 12.47 -0.21
N ALA A 5 -12.89 11.76 0.91
CA ALA A 5 -12.12 12.06 2.12
C ALA A 5 -10.62 11.82 1.88
N PHE A 6 -10.25 10.77 1.14
CA PHE A 6 -8.85 10.50 0.80
C PHE A 6 -8.24 11.63 -0.03
N LYS A 7 -8.93 12.09 -1.08
CA LYS A 7 -8.50 13.24 -1.89
C LYS A 7 -8.30 14.51 -1.07
N ASN A 8 -9.19 14.76 -0.11
CA ASN A 8 -9.10 15.95 0.72
C ASN A 8 -7.96 15.87 1.74
N SER A 9 -7.65 14.66 2.20
CA SER A 9 -6.60 14.40 3.20
C SER A 9 -5.23 14.15 2.59
N TRP A 10 -5.14 13.77 1.31
CA TRP A 10 -3.88 13.58 0.60
C TRP A 10 -3.28 14.92 0.16
N THR A 11 -2.28 15.39 0.89
CA THR A 11 -1.69 16.73 0.70
C THR A 11 -0.31 16.71 0.07
N ASN A 12 0.26 15.53 -0.22
CA ASN A 12 1.54 15.44 -0.92
C ASN A 12 1.31 15.76 -2.41
N THR A 13 1.77 16.93 -2.83
CA THR A 13 1.59 17.41 -4.22
C THR A 13 2.63 16.85 -5.19
N ASP A 14 3.75 16.36 -4.67
CA ASP A 14 4.80 15.74 -5.48
C ASP A 14 4.40 14.31 -5.90
N GLU A 15 3.54 13.68 -5.09
CA GLU A 15 2.95 12.37 -5.34
C GLU A 15 1.43 12.48 -5.49
N PRO A 16 0.92 13.06 -6.59
CA PRO A 16 -0.51 13.24 -6.77
C PRO A 16 -1.24 11.89 -6.87
N LEU A 17 -2.49 11.88 -6.41
CA LEU A 17 -3.36 10.73 -6.60
C LEU A 17 -3.66 10.52 -8.10
N SER A 18 -3.64 9.27 -8.54
CA SER A 18 -3.90 8.85 -9.92
C SER A 18 -5.20 8.04 -10.01
N PRO A 19 -6.37 8.67 -10.22
CA PRO A 19 -7.62 7.96 -10.46
C PRO A 19 -7.55 7.12 -11.74
N VAL A 20 -8.26 5.99 -11.73
CA VAL A 20 -8.24 5.02 -12.84
C VAL A 20 -9.52 5.09 -13.65
N SER A 21 -9.41 5.04 -14.98
CA SER A 21 -10.56 5.09 -15.88
C SER A 21 -11.51 3.92 -15.63
N LYS A 22 -12.81 4.23 -15.73
CA LYS A 22 -13.86 3.21 -15.66
C LYS A 22 -13.65 2.09 -16.68
N SER A 23 -13.28 2.43 -17.92
CA SER A 23 -13.02 1.44 -18.98
C SER A 23 -11.93 0.44 -18.61
N ARG A 24 -10.93 0.87 -17.83
CA ARG A 24 -9.89 -0.04 -17.33
C ARG A 24 -10.42 -0.91 -16.22
N LEU A 25 -11.08 -0.30 -15.22
CA LEU A 25 -11.59 -1.02 -14.06
C LEU A 25 -12.71 -2.02 -14.41
N ASP A 26 -13.52 -1.75 -15.43
CA ASP A 26 -14.57 -2.65 -15.92
C ASP A 26 -14.01 -4.01 -16.43
N ARG A 27 -12.69 -4.16 -16.60
CA ARG A 27 -12.02 -5.42 -16.94
C ARG A 27 -11.89 -6.38 -15.74
N PHE A 28 -12.10 -5.89 -14.53
CA PHE A 28 -11.86 -6.60 -13.30
C PHE A 28 -13.16 -6.81 -12.53
N ASP A 29 -13.28 -7.93 -11.83
CA ASP A 29 -14.46 -8.26 -11.00
C ASP A 29 -14.34 -7.64 -9.60
N LEU A 30 -14.13 -6.32 -9.56
CA LEU A 30 -13.96 -5.56 -8.32
C LEU A 30 -15.33 -5.28 -7.69
N GLN A 31 -15.38 -5.33 -6.36
CA GLN A 31 -16.52 -4.84 -5.63
C GLN A 31 -16.69 -3.33 -5.81
N LYS A 32 -17.94 -2.89 -5.74
CA LYS A 32 -18.31 -1.48 -5.96
C LYS A 32 -17.51 -0.50 -5.07
N PRO A 33 -17.28 -0.73 -3.76
CA PRO A 33 -16.49 0.19 -2.94
C PRO A 33 -15.06 0.38 -3.47
N THR A 34 -14.38 -0.72 -3.79
CA THR A 34 -13.02 -0.73 -4.36
C THR A 34 -12.97 -0.04 -5.71
N PHE A 35 -13.92 -0.38 -6.59
CA PHE A 35 -14.07 0.25 -7.90
C PHE A 35 -14.23 1.77 -7.76
N ASP A 36 -15.17 2.22 -6.93
CA ASP A 36 -15.44 3.64 -6.73
C ASP A 36 -14.22 4.36 -6.14
N PHE A 37 -13.46 3.69 -5.28
CA PHE A 37 -12.25 4.26 -4.68
C PHE A 37 -11.15 4.51 -5.72
N LEU A 38 -10.82 3.49 -6.51
CA LEU A 38 -9.82 3.60 -7.57
C LEU A 38 -10.27 4.60 -8.65
N HIS A 39 -11.56 4.65 -8.96
CA HIS A 39 -12.10 5.55 -10.00
C HIS A 39 -12.14 7.02 -9.57
N VAL A 40 -12.52 7.31 -8.31
CA VAL A 40 -12.73 8.68 -7.84
C VAL A 40 -11.43 9.30 -7.32
N ALA A 41 -10.67 8.54 -6.54
CA ALA A 41 -9.46 8.99 -5.89
C ALA A 41 -8.22 8.37 -6.52
N GLY A 42 -8.20 7.06 -6.73
CA GLY A 42 -6.98 6.33 -7.04
C GLY A 42 -6.03 6.28 -5.84
N LEU A 43 -4.77 5.95 -6.11
CA LEU A 43 -3.67 5.91 -5.16
C LEU A 43 -2.56 6.87 -5.63
N PRO A 44 -1.63 7.32 -4.74
CA PRO A 44 -0.48 8.12 -5.16
C PRO A 44 0.46 7.31 -6.06
N GLY A 45 1.29 7.96 -6.89
CA GLY A 45 2.30 7.25 -7.69
C GLY A 45 3.32 6.51 -6.81
N TYR A 46 3.81 7.20 -5.78
CA TYR A 46 4.67 6.65 -4.74
C TYR A 46 4.29 7.17 -3.36
N CYS A 47 4.55 6.40 -2.32
CA CYS A 47 4.61 6.89 -0.95
C CYS A 47 5.47 5.98 -0.07
N GLU A 48 5.97 6.53 1.03
CA GLU A 48 6.67 5.72 2.02
C GLU A 48 5.69 4.78 2.75
N PRO A 49 6.16 3.59 3.19
CA PRO A 49 7.53 3.07 3.09
C PRO A 49 7.77 2.29 1.78
N HIS A 50 8.47 2.91 0.83
CA HIS A 50 8.80 2.34 -0.49
C HIS A 50 7.64 1.64 -1.23
N LEU A 51 6.46 2.27 -1.23
CA LEU A 51 5.28 1.79 -1.94
C LEU A 51 5.14 2.53 -3.27
N SER A 52 4.98 1.80 -4.37
CA SER A 52 4.69 2.37 -5.69
C SER A 52 3.36 1.83 -6.17
N PHE A 53 2.46 2.68 -6.65
CA PHE A 53 1.15 2.23 -7.16
C PHE A 53 0.99 2.47 -8.65
N ALA A 54 0.14 1.65 -9.24
CA ALA A 54 -0.08 1.62 -10.67
C ALA A 54 -0.89 2.84 -11.15
N ASN A 55 -0.60 3.28 -12.36
CA ASN A 55 -1.25 4.41 -13.03
C ASN A 55 -2.36 3.94 -14.00
N ASP A 56 -3.14 4.89 -14.53
CA ASP A 56 -4.11 4.61 -15.60
C ASP A 56 -3.42 4.54 -16.97
N THR A 57 -2.70 3.45 -17.23
CA THR A 57 -1.90 3.25 -18.45
C THR A 57 -2.01 1.82 -18.95
N ASP A 58 -2.10 1.59 -20.26
CA ASP A 58 -2.17 0.25 -20.87
C ASP A 58 -0.91 -0.61 -20.70
N ASP A 59 0.14 -0.07 -20.11
CA ASP A 59 1.31 -0.84 -19.70
C ASP A 59 0.94 -1.87 -18.61
N THR A 60 1.41 -3.10 -18.78
CA THR A 60 1.08 -4.23 -17.91
C THR A 60 1.72 -4.12 -16.53
N TYR A 61 2.91 -3.51 -16.41
CA TYR A 61 3.66 -3.41 -15.16
C TYR A 61 3.41 -2.08 -14.44
N TYR A 62 3.24 -0.99 -15.20
CA TYR A 62 2.99 0.34 -14.64
C TYR A 62 1.51 0.68 -14.48
N GLY A 63 0.60 -0.13 -15.04
CA GLY A 63 -0.83 0.02 -14.90
C GLY A 63 -1.49 -1.14 -14.17
N ILE A 64 -2.72 -0.92 -13.67
CA ILE A 64 -3.47 -1.99 -13.01
C ILE A 64 -3.70 -3.13 -14.01
N SER A 65 -3.36 -4.35 -13.62
CA SER A 65 -3.45 -5.55 -14.46
C SER A 65 -3.71 -6.78 -13.61
N LYS A 66 -4.09 -7.91 -14.23
CA LYS A 66 -4.11 -9.19 -13.52
C LYS A 66 -2.69 -9.68 -13.31
N LEU A 67 -2.44 -10.41 -12.23
CA LEU A 67 -1.14 -11.04 -12.02
C LEU A 67 -0.77 -11.98 -13.19
N THR A 68 -1.76 -12.70 -13.73
CA THR A 68 -1.59 -13.60 -14.89
C THR A 68 -1.36 -12.87 -16.21
N GLU A 69 -1.51 -11.55 -16.26
CA GLU A 69 -1.09 -10.74 -17.41
C GLU A 69 0.41 -10.37 -17.32
N GLN A 70 0.98 -10.32 -16.11
CA GLN A 70 2.37 -9.95 -15.85
C GLN A 70 3.34 -11.15 -15.88
N TYR A 71 2.85 -12.32 -15.49
CA TYR A 71 3.64 -13.55 -15.34
C TYR A 71 2.91 -14.75 -15.95
N ASP A 72 3.69 -15.68 -16.49
CA ASP A 72 3.19 -16.95 -17.03
C ASP A 72 3.18 -18.01 -15.91
N PHE A 73 2.00 -18.52 -15.59
CA PHE A 73 1.77 -19.50 -14.53
C PHE A 73 1.48 -20.91 -15.07
N GLU A 74 1.56 -21.12 -16.38
CA GLU A 74 1.25 -22.39 -17.04
C GLU A 74 -0.07 -23.02 -16.51
N GLU A 75 0.01 -24.16 -15.81
CA GLU A 75 -1.16 -24.90 -15.31
C GLU A 75 -1.85 -24.25 -14.11
N ASP A 76 -1.20 -23.31 -13.42
CA ASP A 76 -1.70 -22.67 -12.19
C ASP A 76 -2.40 -21.32 -12.46
N GLU A 77 -2.61 -20.92 -13.72
CA GLU A 77 -3.20 -19.62 -14.10
C GLU A 77 -4.52 -19.32 -13.36
N LEU A 78 -5.39 -20.32 -13.20
CA LEU A 78 -6.68 -20.17 -12.52
C LEU A 78 -6.54 -19.81 -11.03
N GLN A 79 -5.48 -20.26 -10.36
CA GLN A 79 -5.21 -19.93 -8.96
C GLN A 79 -4.87 -18.45 -8.79
N PHE A 80 -4.17 -17.86 -9.76
CA PHE A 80 -3.65 -16.50 -9.70
C PHE A 80 -4.54 -15.46 -10.41
N ALA A 81 -5.50 -15.89 -11.24
CA ALA A 81 -6.41 -15.03 -11.98
C ALA A 81 -7.29 -14.11 -11.11
N LYS A 82 -7.40 -14.41 -9.81
CA LYS A 82 -8.11 -13.60 -8.81
C LYS A 82 -7.37 -12.34 -8.36
N TYR A 83 -6.05 -12.27 -8.58
CA TYR A 83 -5.23 -11.17 -8.10
C TYR A 83 -5.13 -10.05 -9.13
N ILE A 84 -5.52 -8.85 -8.72
CA ILE A 84 -5.39 -7.62 -9.50
C ILE A 84 -4.25 -6.81 -8.92
N VAL A 85 -3.14 -6.70 -9.64
CA VAL A 85 -1.95 -5.94 -9.22
C VAL A 85 -2.25 -4.45 -9.30
N ILE A 86 -2.03 -3.75 -8.19
CA ILE A 86 -2.26 -2.31 -8.04
C ILE A 86 -1.00 -1.53 -7.67
N GLY A 87 0.14 -2.21 -7.52
CA GLY A 87 1.41 -1.61 -7.17
C GLY A 87 2.47 -2.63 -6.79
N SER A 88 3.54 -2.13 -6.19
CA SER A 88 4.64 -2.93 -5.66
C SER A 88 5.16 -2.34 -4.35
N CYS A 89 5.71 -3.21 -3.51
CA CYS A 89 6.39 -2.87 -2.26
C CYS A 89 7.74 -3.59 -2.18
N ARG A 90 8.65 -3.08 -1.33
CA ARG A 90 9.96 -3.70 -1.06
C ARG A 90 10.70 -4.04 -2.36
N ASP A 91 11.38 -5.19 -2.41
CA ASP A 91 12.20 -5.68 -3.50
C ASP A 91 11.41 -6.10 -4.77
N GLY A 92 10.27 -5.46 -5.04
CA GLY A 92 9.46 -5.68 -6.23
C GLY A 92 8.25 -6.60 -6.03
N ASP A 93 7.92 -6.95 -4.79
CA ASP A 93 6.72 -7.74 -4.48
C ASP A 93 5.46 -7.00 -4.89
N ALA A 94 4.50 -7.75 -5.43
CA ALA A 94 3.26 -7.16 -5.93
C ALA A 94 2.32 -6.82 -4.77
N ILE A 95 1.76 -5.61 -4.80
CA ILE A 95 0.59 -5.24 -4.00
C ILE A 95 -0.62 -5.55 -4.86
N ALA A 96 -1.50 -6.44 -4.41
CA ALA A 96 -2.63 -6.91 -5.19
C ALA A 96 -3.94 -6.90 -4.40
N ILE A 97 -5.05 -6.83 -5.13
CA ILE A 97 -6.40 -7.05 -4.63
C ILE A 97 -6.76 -8.52 -4.85
N ASP A 98 -7.16 -9.22 -3.79
CA ASP A 98 -7.78 -10.55 -3.90
C ASP A 98 -9.30 -10.42 -4.06
N THR A 99 -9.77 -10.58 -5.30
CA THR A 99 -11.20 -10.45 -5.65
C THR A 99 -12.09 -11.55 -5.05
N THR A 100 -11.51 -12.61 -4.48
CA THR A 100 -12.27 -13.71 -3.87
C THR A 100 -12.56 -13.50 -2.37
N ASP A 101 -11.90 -12.52 -1.75
CA ASP A 101 -12.00 -12.26 -0.31
C ASP A 101 -12.25 -10.77 -0.03
N ASN A 102 -13.43 -10.30 -0.44
CA ASN A 102 -13.92 -8.94 -0.22
C ASN A 102 -12.96 -7.83 -0.66
N ASP A 103 -12.23 -8.04 -1.76
CA ASP A 103 -11.22 -7.12 -2.28
C ASP A 103 -10.16 -6.71 -1.23
N LYS A 104 -9.79 -7.64 -0.34
CA LYS A 104 -8.65 -7.40 0.55
C LYS A 104 -7.38 -7.15 -0.25
N ILE A 105 -6.49 -6.36 0.35
CA ILE A 105 -5.17 -6.06 -0.18
C ILE A 105 -4.17 -7.07 0.39
N VAL A 106 -3.34 -7.62 -0.47
CA VAL A 106 -2.30 -8.58 -0.15
C VAL A 106 -0.95 -8.15 -0.75
N GLN A 107 0.13 -8.56 -0.09
CA GLN A 107 1.45 -8.65 -0.71
C GLN A 107 1.58 -10.04 -1.33
N LEU A 108 2.20 -10.12 -2.50
CA LEU A 108 2.56 -11.38 -3.14
C LEU A 108 4.08 -11.44 -3.31
N ASP A 109 4.70 -12.39 -2.61
CA ASP A 109 6.15 -12.61 -2.63
C ASP A 109 6.57 -13.24 -3.96
N HIS A 110 7.25 -12.46 -4.80
CA HIS A 110 7.63 -12.92 -6.13
C HIS A 110 8.79 -13.94 -6.12
N GLU A 111 9.49 -14.09 -5.00
CA GLU A 111 10.55 -15.08 -4.79
C GLU A 111 10.01 -16.41 -4.24
N ASP A 112 8.85 -16.39 -3.58
CA ASP A 112 8.16 -17.56 -3.01
C ASP A 112 6.83 -17.89 -3.72
N LEU A 113 6.88 -18.02 -5.05
CA LEU A 113 5.74 -18.44 -5.89
C LEU A 113 4.46 -17.61 -5.64
N PHE A 114 4.61 -16.31 -5.40
CA PHE A 114 3.51 -15.39 -5.08
C PHE A 114 2.71 -15.84 -3.86
N SER A 115 3.40 -16.35 -2.84
CA SER A 115 2.79 -16.60 -1.54
C SER A 115 2.19 -15.30 -1.01
N SER A 116 0.96 -15.40 -0.53
CA SER A 116 0.14 -14.24 -0.19
C SER A 116 0.26 -13.91 1.29
N MET A 117 0.62 -12.66 1.58
CA MET A 117 0.67 -12.11 2.92
C MET A 117 -0.35 -11.00 3.10
N TYR A 118 -0.80 -10.81 4.34
CA TYR A 118 -1.79 -9.78 4.65
C TYR A 118 -1.21 -8.38 4.45
N PHE A 119 -1.95 -7.49 3.79
CA PHE A 119 -1.59 -6.07 3.67
C PHE A 119 -2.64 -5.20 4.35
N ASN A 120 -3.87 -5.18 3.84
CA ASN A 120 -4.98 -4.47 4.44
C ASN A 120 -6.30 -5.17 4.10
N SER A 121 -7.29 -5.03 4.97
CA SER A 121 -8.65 -5.56 4.77
C SER A 121 -9.37 -4.97 3.56
N SER A 122 -8.98 -3.79 3.07
CA SER A 122 -9.62 -3.10 1.95
C SER A 122 -8.74 -1.96 1.41
N ILE A 123 -9.08 -1.43 0.24
CA ILE A 123 -8.44 -0.22 -0.31
C ILE A 123 -8.68 1.01 0.60
N GLU A 124 -9.84 1.05 1.27
CA GLU A 124 -10.18 2.13 2.19
C GLU A 124 -9.31 2.16 3.44
N THR A 125 -8.92 0.99 3.96
CA THR A 125 -8.03 0.87 5.12
C THR A 125 -6.57 1.08 4.72
N LEU A 126 -6.16 0.60 3.54
CA LEU A 126 -4.86 0.96 2.95
C LEU A 126 -4.70 2.48 2.86
N ALA A 127 -5.66 3.18 2.27
CA ALA A 127 -5.58 4.64 2.11
C ALA A 127 -5.46 5.40 3.44
N GLU A 128 -6.11 4.91 4.50
CA GLU A 128 -5.95 5.46 5.85
C GLU A 128 -4.53 5.22 6.38
N PHE A 129 -3.97 4.03 6.17
CA PHE A 129 -2.59 3.71 6.55
C PHE A 129 -1.58 4.62 5.84
N LEU A 130 -1.76 4.89 4.54
CA LEU A 130 -0.88 5.80 3.79
C LEU A 130 -0.88 7.21 4.39
N ILE A 131 -2.04 7.72 4.82
CA ILE A 131 -2.13 9.02 5.52
C ILE A 131 -1.45 8.96 6.88
N LEU A 132 -1.73 7.92 7.67
CA LEU A 132 -1.16 7.77 9.00
C LEU A 132 0.38 7.72 8.96
N TYR A 133 0.93 7.00 7.99
CA TYR A 133 2.37 6.89 7.80
C TYR A 133 2.99 8.22 7.37
N ARG A 134 2.44 8.87 6.33
CA ARG A 134 2.88 10.21 5.89
C ARG A 134 2.84 11.24 7.02
N ASP A 135 1.77 11.26 7.82
CA ASP A 135 1.61 12.21 8.92
C ASP A 135 2.65 11.93 10.02
N PHE A 136 2.97 10.67 10.28
CA PHE A 136 4.04 10.28 11.18
C PHE A 136 5.40 10.78 10.69
N GLU A 137 5.74 10.58 9.41
CA GLU A 137 6.99 11.09 8.85
C GLU A 137 7.09 12.61 8.93
N THR A 138 5.99 13.30 8.59
CA THR A 138 5.88 14.75 8.69
C THR A 138 6.15 15.24 10.11
N GLU A 139 5.65 14.50 11.11
CA GLU A 139 5.88 14.81 12.51
C GLU A 139 7.34 14.59 12.93
N VAL A 140 7.97 13.50 12.49
CA VAL A 140 9.38 13.19 12.76
C VAL A 140 10.31 14.24 12.14
N LEU A 141 9.98 14.72 10.95
CA LEU A 141 10.72 15.73 10.19
C LEU A 141 10.43 17.17 10.63
N GLN A 142 9.53 17.40 11.58
CA GLN A 142 9.17 18.74 12.00
C GLN A 142 10.39 19.50 12.59
N GLY A 143 10.76 20.61 11.94
CA GLY A 143 11.89 21.44 12.34
C GLY A 143 13.27 20.86 11.97
N LYS A 144 13.31 19.89 11.05
CA LYS A 144 14.53 19.28 10.50
C LYS A 144 14.93 19.89 9.15
N ASP A 145 16.09 19.49 8.63
CA ASP A 145 16.52 19.92 7.28
C ASP A 145 15.55 19.34 6.24
N PRO A 146 14.97 20.16 5.34
CA PRO A 146 14.02 19.68 4.34
C PRO A 146 14.63 18.74 3.29
N ASN A 147 15.95 18.63 3.20
CA ASN A 147 16.62 17.70 2.29
C ASN A 147 16.86 16.32 2.91
N ASP A 148 16.62 16.17 4.22
CA ASP A 148 16.77 14.90 4.92
C ASP A 148 15.47 14.10 4.85
N ASN A 149 15.59 12.77 4.82
CA ASN A 149 14.45 11.87 4.90
C ASN A 149 14.18 11.45 6.36
N PHE A 150 13.03 10.82 6.64
CA PHE A 150 12.70 10.41 8.01
C PHE A 150 13.74 9.41 8.57
N GLN A 151 14.37 8.62 7.69
CA GLN A 151 15.42 7.68 8.02
C GLN A 151 16.72 8.38 8.48
N CYS A 152 16.88 9.70 8.36
CA CYS A 152 17.97 10.44 8.99
C CYS A 152 17.75 10.68 10.49
N TYR A 153 16.50 10.56 10.96
CA TYR A 153 16.10 10.94 12.32
C TYR A 153 15.55 9.76 13.10
N ASN A 154 15.45 9.95 14.42
CA ASN A 154 14.77 9.00 15.29
C ASN A 154 13.39 9.55 15.65
N PHE A 155 12.43 8.64 15.71
CA PHE A 155 11.12 8.88 16.30
C PHE A 155 11.14 8.49 17.78
N THR A 156 10.32 9.18 18.57
CA THR A 156 10.11 8.85 19.99
C THR A 156 9.21 7.62 20.16
N ASP A 157 9.28 6.96 21.32
CA ASP A 157 8.35 5.87 21.65
C ASP A 157 6.88 6.34 21.60
N GLU A 158 6.62 7.58 22.05
CA GLU A 158 5.26 8.15 22.00
C GLU A 158 4.74 8.30 20.57
N GLN A 159 5.60 8.77 19.64
CA GLN A 159 5.26 8.89 18.22
C GLN A 159 4.94 7.52 17.60
N PHE A 160 5.78 6.53 17.87
CA PHE A 160 5.62 5.18 17.35
C PHE A 160 4.34 4.50 17.90
N GLU A 161 4.14 4.53 19.21
CA GLU A 161 2.96 3.92 19.83
C GLU A 161 1.66 4.59 19.37
N ARG A 162 1.69 5.91 19.13
CA ARG A 162 0.54 6.61 18.56
C ARG A 162 0.27 6.20 17.12
N LEU A 163 1.29 6.06 16.27
CA LEU A 163 1.13 5.52 14.91
C LEU A 163 0.52 4.12 14.96
N LYS A 164 1.16 3.21 15.70
CA LYS A 164 0.74 1.81 15.82
C LYS A 164 -0.68 1.68 16.36
N SER A 165 -1.05 2.45 17.38
CA SER A 165 -2.39 2.43 17.95
C SER A 165 -3.46 2.92 16.96
N LYS A 166 -3.15 3.96 16.17
CA LYS A 166 -4.07 4.44 15.12
C LYS A 166 -4.23 3.41 14.01
N MET A 167 -3.13 2.84 13.50
CA MET A 167 -3.16 1.78 12.49
C MET A 167 -3.98 0.59 12.99
N PHE A 168 -3.75 0.14 14.23
CA PHE A 168 -4.51 -0.95 14.85
C PHE A 168 -6.01 -0.66 14.93
N SER A 169 -6.40 0.59 15.19
CA SER A 169 -7.83 0.98 15.26
C SER A 169 -8.53 1.00 13.90
N VAL A 170 -7.76 1.21 12.82
CA VAL A 170 -8.26 1.20 11.45
C VAL A 170 -8.31 -0.23 10.92
N ASP A 171 -7.23 -0.97 11.12
CA ASP A 171 -7.10 -2.35 10.68
C ASP A 171 -6.13 -3.11 11.61
N SER A 172 -6.69 -3.84 12.57
CA SER A 172 -5.87 -4.61 13.50
C SER A 172 -5.14 -5.76 12.81
N GLY A 173 -5.74 -6.35 11.78
CA GLY A 173 -5.15 -7.48 11.04
C GLY A 173 -3.81 -7.08 10.42
N ALA A 174 -3.78 -5.91 9.77
CA ALA A 174 -2.56 -5.36 9.17
C ALA A 174 -1.41 -5.18 10.16
N VAL A 175 -1.70 -4.97 11.45
CA VAL A 175 -0.71 -4.72 12.49
C VAL A 175 -0.33 -5.98 13.28
N THR A 176 -1.19 -7.00 13.29
CA THR A 176 -0.99 -8.21 14.12
C THR A 176 -0.72 -9.49 13.34
N GLU A 177 -1.18 -9.58 12.10
CA GLU A 177 -0.90 -10.73 11.23
C GLU A 177 0.50 -10.58 10.63
N SER A 178 1.13 -11.71 10.30
CA SER A 178 2.35 -11.69 9.51
C SER A 178 2.05 -11.07 8.15
N GLY A 179 2.82 -10.07 7.78
CA GLY A 179 2.65 -9.32 6.54
C GLY A 179 3.24 -7.93 6.61
N PHE A 180 3.00 -7.16 5.54
CA PHE A 180 3.80 -5.98 5.23
C PHE A 180 3.92 -4.98 6.38
N TRP A 181 2.80 -4.52 6.94
CA TRP A 181 2.80 -3.44 7.93
C TRP A 181 3.29 -3.87 9.31
N ASN A 182 3.04 -5.12 9.70
CA ASN A 182 3.59 -5.67 10.94
C ASN A 182 5.13 -5.70 10.85
N GLU A 183 5.66 -6.25 9.76
CA GLU A 183 7.10 -6.33 9.49
C GLU A 183 7.73 -4.93 9.36
N GLU A 184 7.05 -4.00 8.70
CA GLU A 184 7.53 -2.61 8.57
C GLU A 184 7.67 -1.93 9.94
N LEU A 185 6.66 -2.05 10.80
CA LEU A 185 6.72 -1.50 12.15
C LEU A 185 7.86 -2.11 12.99
N GLU A 186 8.17 -3.40 12.78
CA GLU A 186 9.31 -4.06 13.41
C GLU A 186 10.64 -3.53 12.86
N LEU A 187 10.76 -3.40 11.54
CA LEU A 187 11.96 -2.85 10.88
C LEU A 187 12.25 -1.42 11.34
N MET A 188 11.23 -0.57 11.45
CA MET A 188 11.37 0.78 12.00
C MET A 188 12.04 0.78 13.38
N LEU A 189 11.67 -0.15 14.26
CA LEU A 189 12.25 -0.29 15.60
C LEU A 189 13.69 -0.81 15.55
N VAL A 190 13.99 -1.77 14.66
CA VAL A 190 15.34 -2.29 14.44
C VAL A 190 16.28 -1.19 13.96
N PHE A 191 15.92 -0.48 12.88
CA PHE A 191 16.75 0.59 12.32
C PHE A 191 16.96 1.74 13.30
N ARG A 192 15.98 2.03 14.16
CA ARG A 192 16.14 3.01 15.24
C ARG A 192 17.21 2.57 16.25
N GLN A 193 17.33 1.28 16.56
CA GLN A 193 18.32 0.76 17.51
C GLN A 193 19.73 0.73 16.90
N GLU A 194 19.87 0.33 15.64
CA GLU A 194 21.18 0.21 14.96
C GLU A 194 21.92 1.54 14.82
N LYS A 195 21.21 2.67 14.75
CA LYS A 195 21.82 4.02 14.74
C LYS A 195 22.62 4.36 16.01
N PHE A 196 22.55 3.54 17.04
CA PHE A 196 23.21 3.76 18.33
C PHE A 196 24.26 2.69 18.68
N LEU A 197 24.66 1.85 17.73
CA LEU A 197 25.83 0.96 17.80
C LEU A 197 27.02 1.57 17.05
#